data_AF-A0A7C6BKU6-F1
#
_entry.id   AF-A0A7C6BKU6-F1
#
_cell.length_a   1.000
_cell.length_b   1.000
_cell.length_c   1.000
_cell.angle_alpha   90.00
_cell.angle_beta   90.00
_cell.angle_gamma   90.00
#
_symmetry.space_group_name_H-M   'P 1'
#
loop_
_entity.id
_entity.type
_entity.pdbx_description
1 polymer ?
#
loop_
_entity_poly.entity_id
_entity_poly.type
_entity_poly.pdbx_seq_one_letter_code
_entity_poly.pdbx_strand_id
1 'polypeptide(L)'
;PIRITIQDGRAIKFEGGAEAAQFERHLQSLDDPNAYWVAELGIGTNEKARVTGNILEDEKAFRTIHIAFGMNTDMGGKIESKTHDDGIVTNPTVKFDGKTIMDHGNFVI
;
A
#
# COMPACT_ATOMS: atom_id res chain seq x y z
N PRO A 1 1.29 -6.01 13.19
CA PRO A 1 1.35 -5.26 11.92
C PRO A 1 2.06 -6.10 10.86
N ILE A 2 1.68 -5.93 9.59
CA ILE A 2 2.34 -6.60 8.45
C ILE A 2 3.53 -5.74 8.02
N ARG A 3 4.69 -6.35 7.81
CA ARG A 3 5.87 -5.73 7.22
C ARG A 3 6.18 -6.43 5.91
N ILE A 4 6.28 -5.66 4.84
CA ILE A 4 6.59 -6.16 3.50
C ILE A 4 7.91 -5.54 3.07
N THR A 5 8.87 -6.37 2.65
CA THR A 5 10.07 -5.89 1.96
C THR A 5 9.80 -5.89 0.47
N ILE A 6 9.96 -4.72 -0.15
CA ILE A 6 9.84 -4.51 -1.59
C ILE A 6 11.25 -4.34 -2.15
N GLN A 7 11.55 -5.08 -3.21
CA GLN A 7 12.79 -4.96 -3.97
C GLN A 7 12.45 -4.91 -5.46
N ASP A 8 13.05 -3.96 -6.19
CA ASP A 8 12.85 -3.78 -7.63
C ASP A 8 11.36 -3.70 -8.05
N GLY A 9 10.53 -3.07 -7.20
CA GLY A 9 9.08 -2.91 -7.44
C GLY A 9 8.22 -4.12 -7.04
N ARG A 10 8.80 -5.19 -6.50
CA ARG A 10 8.09 -6.42 -6.12
C ARG A 10 8.21 -6.73 -4.63
N ALA A 11 7.13 -7.18 -4.01
CA ALA A 11 7.14 -7.74 -2.66
C ALA A 11 7.90 -9.07 -2.64
N ILE A 12 8.98 -9.15 -1.85
CA ILE A 12 9.86 -10.32 -1.77
C ILE A 12 9.86 -11.00 -0.40
N LYS A 13 9.34 -10.34 0.64
CA LYS A 13 9.32 -10.88 2.00
C LYS A 13 8.13 -10.31 2.77
N PHE A 14 7.42 -11.19 3.47
CA PHE A 14 6.32 -10.86 4.36
C PHE A 14 6.71 -11.25 5.79
N GLU A 15 6.61 -10.31 6.72
CA GLU A 15 6.98 -10.50 8.12
C GLU A 15 5.88 -9.95 9.03
N GLY A 16 5.66 -10.61 10.17
CA GLY A 16 4.64 -10.22 11.13
C GLY A 16 3.97 -11.42 11.79
N GLY A 17 2.75 -11.21 12.27
CA GLY A 17 1.91 -12.23 12.91
C GLY A 17 1.08 -13.04 11.91
N ALA A 18 -0.05 -13.56 12.39
CA ALA A 18 -0.97 -14.38 11.59
C ALA A 18 -1.51 -13.64 10.36
N GLU A 19 -1.68 -12.33 10.45
CA GLU A 19 -2.20 -11.46 9.39
C GLU A 19 -1.20 -11.35 8.22
N ALA A 20 0.10 -11.28 8.51
CA ALA A 20 1.12 -11.25 7.45
C ALA A 20 1.14 -12.57 6.67
N ALA A 21 1.07 -13.68 7.39
CA ALA A 21 1.01 -15.00 6.78
C ALA A 21 -0.33 -15.23 6.04
N GLN A 22 -1.43 -14.63 6.50
CA GLN A 22 -2.71 -14.68 5.81
C GLN A 22 -2.67 -13.90 4.49
N PHE A 23 -2.08 -12.70 4.50
CA PHE A 23 -1.93 -11.90 3.29
C PHE A 23 -1.01 -12.59 2.27
N GLU A 24 0.12 -13.15 2.71
CA GLU A 24 0.99 -13.92 1.82
C GLU A 24 0.27 -15.13 1.22
N ARG A 25 -0.49 -15.90 2.03
CA ARG A 25 -1.31 -17.02 1.52
C ARG A 25 -2.39 -16.57 0.54
N HIS A 26 -3.01 -15.41 0.77
CA HIS A 26 -3.98 -14.82 -0.16
C HIS A 26 -3.32 -14.57 -1.51
N LEU A 27 -2.19 -13.87 -1.55
CA LEU A 27 -1.46 -13.62 -2.80
C LEU A 27 -1.00 -14.91 -3.49
N GLN A 28 -0.57 -15.92 -2.74
CA GLN A 28 -0.22 -17.25 -3.27
C GLN A 28 -1.44 -17.95 -3.89
N SER A 29 -2.61 -17.85 -3.26
CA SER A 29 -3.83 -18.52 -3.71
C SER A 29 -4.37 -18.00 -5.05
N LEU A 30 -3.98 -16.78 -5.43
CA LEU A 30 -4.36 -16.19 -6.71
C LEU A 30 -3.70 -16.90 -7.90
N ASP A 31 -2.59 -17.63 -7.67
CA ASP A 31 -1.74 -18.20 -8.74
C ASP A 31 -1.47 -17.14 -9.82
N ASP A 32 -0.94 -16.01 -9.37
CA ASP A 32 -0.66 -14.85 -10.20
C ASP A 32 0.67 -14.20 -9.77
N PRO A 33 1.73 -14.31 -10.58
CA PRO A 33 3.01 -13.69 -10.25
C PRO A 33 2.93 -12.15 -10.22
N ASN A 34 1.93 -11.56 -10.88
CA ASN A 34 1.76 -10.12 -10.96
C ASN A 34 1.16 -9.52 -9.69
N ALA A 35 0.51 -10.33 -8.84
CA ALA A 35 -0.09 -9.90 -7.57
C ALA A 35 0.92 -9.34 -6.55
N TYR A 36 2.22 -9.56 -6.77
CA TYR A 36 3.29 -9.11 -5.86
C TYR A 36 3.93 -7.77 -6.26
N TRP A 37 3.55 -7.20 -7.40
CA TRP A 37 4.12 -5.92 -7.84
C TRP A 37 3.41 -4.75 -7.20
N VAL A 38 4.16 -3.69 -6.87
CA VAL A 38 3.57 -2.43 -6.41
C VAL A 38 2.77 -1.81 -7.56
N ALA A 39 1.51 -1.51 -7.28
CA ALA A 39 0.55 -0.96 -8.23
C ALA A 39 0.38 0.54 -8.06
N GLU A 40 0.27 1.00 -6.81
CA GLU A 40 -0.11 2.37 -6.47
C GLU A 40 0.61 2.85 -5.20
N LEU A 41 0.91 4.14 -5.16
CA LEU A 41 1.18 4.91 -3.94
C LEU A 41 0.17 6.06 -3.90
N GLY A 42 -0.63 6.14 -2.83
CA GLY A 42 -1.50 7.27 -2.58
C GLY A 42 -1.26 7.91 -1.21
N ILE A 43 -1.63 9.19 -1.11
CA ILE A 43 -1.53 9.99 0.12
C ILE A 43 -2.93 10.44 0.53
N GLY A 44 -3.34 10.05 1.73
CA GLY A 44 -4.64 10.41 2.28
C GLY A 44 -4.69 11.88 2.68
N THR A 45 -5.65 12.61 2.11
CA THR A 45 -5.80 14.07 2.25
C THR A 45 -7.16 14.50 2.81
N ASN A 46 -8.08 13.57 3.05
CA ASN A 46 -9.43 13.88 3.52
C ASN A 46 -9.50 13.88 5.06
N GLU A 47 -9.57 15.06 5.67
CA GLU A 47 -9.66 15.26 7.12
C GLU A 47 -10.88 14.63 7.79
N LYS A 48 -11.93 14.32 7.01
CA LYS A 48 -13.16 13.71 7.51
C LYS A 48 -13.14 12.19 7.46
N ALA A 49 -12.27 11.59 6.63
CA ALA A 49 -12.15 10.15 6.48
C ALA A 49 -11.32 9.56 7.64
N ARG A 50 -11.66 8.33 8.04
CA ARG A 50 -11.00 7.62 9.14
C ARG A 50 -10.62 6.21 8.70
N VAL A 51 -9.60 5.65 9.35
CA VAL A 51 -9.28 4.23 9.21
C VAL A 51 -10.28 3.41 10.03
N THR A 52 -11.15 2.69 9.34
CA THR A 52 -12.29 1.94 9.88
C THR A 52 -12.29 0.47 9.48
N GLY A 53 -11.42 0.07 8.56
CA GLY A 53 -11.45 -1.24 7.91
C GLY A 53 -12.29 -1.25 6.62
N ASN A 54 -12.86 -0.11 6.21
CA ASN A 54 -13.45 0.06 4.89
C ASN A 54 -12.43 0.71 3.97
N ILE A 55 -11.85 -0.10 3.07
CA ILE A 55 -10.72 0.33 2.26
C ILE A 55 -10.98 1.62 1.45
N LEU A 56 -12.21 1.80 0.95
CA LEU A 56 -12.59 2.97 0.15
C LEU A 56 -12.54 4.29 0.94
N GLU A 57 -12.77 4.23 2.26
CA GLU A 57 -12.61 5.39 3.14
C GLU A 57 -11.16 5.48 3.64
N ASP A 58 -10.59 4.34 4.04
CA ASP A 58 -9.29 4.25 4.68
C ASP A 58 -8.16 4.81 3.80
N GLU A 59 -8.20 4.57 2.48
CA GLU A 59 -7.24 5.12 1.50
C GLU A 59 -7.26 6.66 1.45
N LYS A 60 -8.37 7.28 1.82
CA LYS A 60 -8.57 8.74 1.75
C LYS A 60 -8.21 9.42 3.07
N ALA A 61 -8.10 8.66 4.16
CA ALA A 61 -7.95 9.16 5.53
C ALA A 61 -6.75 10.11 5.67
N PHE A 62 -6.97 11.29 6.25
CA PHE A 62 -5.89 12.27 6.40
C PHE A 62 -4.69 11.71 7.17
N ARG A 63 -3.48 12.07 6.73
CA ARG A 63 -2.19 11.69 7.38
C ARG A 63 -1.82 10.21 7.26
N THR A 64 -2.41 9.50 6.30
CA THR A 64 -2.01 8.15 5.93
C THR A 64 -1.39 8.14 4.53
N ILE A 65 -0.72 7.04 4.21
CA ILE A 65 -0.50 6.64 2.82
C ILE A 65 -1.06 5.23 2.63
N HIS A 66 -1.29 4.85 1.39
CA HIS A 66 -1.51 3.47 1.02
C HIS A 66 -0.52 3.03 -0.07
N ILE A 67 -0.16 1.75 -0.03
CA ILE A 67 0.59 1.07 -1.06
C ILE A 67 -0.27 -0.10 -1.54
N ALA A 68 -0.60 -0.12 -2.83
CA ALA A 68 -1.34 -1.21 -3.45
C ALA A 68 -0.41 -2.23 -4.11
N PHE A 69 -0.83 -3.49 -4.17
CA PHE A 69 -0.16 -4.55 -4.93
C PHE A 69 -1.08 -5.16 -6.00
N GLY A 70 -0.51 -5.49 -7.16
CA GLY A 70 -1.21 -6.13 -8.27
C GLY A 70 -1.49 -5.19 -9.45
N MET A 71 -2.76 -5.06 -9.82
CA MET A 71 -3.20 -4.46 -11.08
C MET A 71 -3.02 -2.95 -11.07
N ASN A 72 -2.43 -2.39 -12.14
CA ASN A 72 -2.32 -0.94 -12.31
C ASN A 72 -2.67 -0.42 -13.72
N THR A 73 -3.33 -1.23 -14.54
CA THR A 73 -3.76 -0.84 -15.89
C THR A 73 -4.72 0.35 -15.88
N ASP A 74 -5.60 0.45 -14.88
CA ASP A 74 -6.56 1.56 -14.75
C ASP A 74 -5.90 2.89 -14.34
N MET A 75 -4.63 2.85 -13.92
CA MET A 75 -3.79 4.00 -13.56
C MET A 75 -2.73 4.31 -14.62
N GLY A 76 -2.81 3.69 -15.80
CA GLY A 76 -1.85 3.88 -16.90
C GLY A 76 -0.58 3.05 -16.78
N GLY A 77 -0.54 2.09 -15.85
CA GLY A 77 0.51 1.07 -15.75
C GLY A 77 0.32 -0.06 -16.76
N LYS A 78 1.10 -1.13 -16.60
CA LYS A 78 1.14 -2.29 -17.53
C LYS A 78 0.95 -3.64 -16.82
N ILE A 79 0.75 -3.62 -15.51
CA ILE A 79 0.61 -4.84 -14.71
C ILE A 79 -0.86 -5.22 -14.73
N GLU A 80 -1.17 -6.27 -15.49
CA GLU A 80 -2.44 -7.00 -15.39
C GLU A 80 -2.31 -8.04 -14.28
N SER A 81 -3.27 -8.06 -13.35
CA SER A 81 -3.26 -8.94 -12.18
C SER A 81 -4.70 -9.25 -11.76
N LYS A 82 -4.91 -10.39 -11.10
CA LYS A 82 -6.21 -10.82 -10.55
C LYS A 82 -6.61 -10.02 -9.30
N THR A 83 -5.70 -9.21 -8.76
CA THR A 83 -5.93 -8.42 -7.55
C THR A 83 -5.41 -7.00 -7.67
N HIS A 84 -5.96 -6.13 -6.83
CA HIS A 84 -5.47 -4.82 -6.45
C HIS A 84 -5.71 -4.71 -4.93
N ASP A 85 -4.68 -5.03 -4.13
CA ASP A 85 -4.78 -5.10 -2.67
C ASP A 85 -4.07 -3.92 -2.01
N ASP A 86 -4.84 -3.06 -1.34
CA ASP A 86 -4.36 -1.86 -0.65
C ASP A 86 -3.91 -2.13 0.79
N GLY A 87 -2.70 -1.68 1.12
CA GLY A 87 -2.17 -1.65 2.48
C GLY A 87 -2.06 -0.23 3.02
N ILE A 88 -2.74 0.05 4.14
CA ILE A 88 -2.69 1.36 4.81
C ILE A 88 -1.48 1.47 5.74
N VAL A 89 -0.73 2.56 5.63
CA VAL A 89 0.36 2.92 6.55
C VAL A 89 -0.04 4.17 7.33
N THR A 90 -0.16 4.01 8.65
CA THR A 90 -0.43 5.12 9.58
C THR A 90 0.88 5.73 10.07
N ASN A 91 0.88 7.04 10.30
CA ASN A 91 2.05 7.84 10.71
C ASN A 91 3.27 7.69 9.79
N PRO A 92 3.14 7.81 8.45
CA PRO A 92 4.25 7.63 7.54
C PRO A 92 5.20 8.83 7.56
N THR A 93 6.46 8.58 7.19
CA THR A 93 7.38 9.62 6.73
C THR A 93 7.54 9.45 5.22
N VAL A 94 7.18 10.48 4.46
CA VAL A 94 7.21 10.47 3.00
C VAL A 94 8.25 11.46 2.51
N LYS A 95 9.15 11.00 1.65
CA LYS A 95 10.17 11.81 0.98
C LYS A 95 9.96 11.73 -0.53
N PHE A 96 9.97 12.88 -1.19
CA PHE A 96 9.94 13.01 -2.64
C PHE A 96 11.18 13.76 -3.09
N ASP A 97 11.96 13.17 -4.00
CA ASP A 97 13.24 13.72 -4.49
C ASP A 97 14.18 14.19 -3.38
N GLY A 98 14.25 13.42 -2.29
CA GLY A 98 15.07 13.73 -1.10
C GLY A 98 14.48 14.78 -0.15
N LYS A 99 13.40 15.46 -0.50
CA LYS A 99 12.67 16.39 0.38
C LYS A 99 11.62 15.64 1.19
N THR A 100 11.65 15.76 2.51
CA THR A 100 10.53 15.29 3.35
C THR A 100 9.31 16.16 3.08
N ILE A 101 8.19 15.53 2.70
CA ILE A 101 6.89 16.19 2.50
C ILE A 101 5.90 15.85 3.63
N MET A 102 6.13 14.71 4.29
CA MET A 102 5.37 14.28 5.46
C MET A 102 6.33 13.64 6.48
N ASP A 103 6.20 14.01 7.74
CA ASP A 103 6.99 13.45 8.85
C ASP A 103 6.06 12.93 9.96
N HIS A 104 6.12 11.61 10.22
CA HIS A 104 5.26 10.92 11.18
C HIS A 104 3.76 11.29 11.01
N GLY A 105 3.29 11.33 9.76
CA GLY A 105 1.91 11.70 9.40
C GLY A 105 1.63 13.21 9.30
N ASN A 106 2.56 14.09 9.67
CA ASN A 106 2.35 15.54 9.57
C ASN A 106 2.92 16.07 8.25
N PHE A 107 2.10 16.75 7.45
CA PHE A 107 2.59 17.47 6.27
C PHE A 107 3.57 18.58 6.70
N VAL A 108 4.71 18.68 6.02
CA VAL A 108 5.81 19.63 6.34
C VAL A 108 6.17 20.51 5.13
N ILE A 109 5.21 20.71 4.23
CA ILE A 109 5.35 21.50 3.00
C ILE A 109 4.82 22.92 3.14
#